data_AF-A0A961DJ94-F1
#
_entry.id   AF-A0A961DJ94-F1
#
_cell.length_a   1.000
_cell.length_b   1.000
_cell.length_c   1.000
_cell.angle_alpha   90.00
_cell.angle_beta   90.00
_cell.angle_gamma   90.00
#
_symmetry.space_group_name_H-M   'P 1'
#
loop_
_entity.id
_entity.type
_entity.pdbx_description
1 polymer ?
#
loop_
_entity_poly.entity_id
_entity_poly.type
_entity_poly.pdbx_seq_one_letter_code
_entity_poly.pdbx_strand_id
1 'polypeptide(L)'
;MTAFADGAGDVKKAFKSGDKDQVLAALKQITGHLDDDATRALVDNAARLKGLGVYDELVACLRSGGTDVVGELSKAYKKQKRGDVRFLIVDALGPNADTGAEATLAEALEKDKDEPVRVLAARLLGQRRTPSAVDVLIGALGKLEGDAKAARLAREVNGALCNLTGQDISVVEDWRNYWSSNKDSFNAGGGSDEPDDGKTRSAVDRMKRERPAEMKTMLRMKQDGIVCIKGRSDKVEKVLDALELKHDVVEHEAFDALTLKPEEQILIFNCPGGADYSDAGVQKVRDFVGAGGYVFCSDWSLKKLLVKAFPEAVEYQGQSPKRDKNDHLLVRIQPFKETVDHPLMRDVF
;
A
#
# COMPACT_ATOMS: atom_id res chain seq x y z
N MET A 1 -22.73 -17.68 31.73
CA MET A 1 -23.36 -18.50 30.68
C MET A 1 -24.55 -17.71 30.14
N THR A 2 -24.30 -16.87 29.14
CA THR A 2 -25.34 -16.18 28.37
C THR A 2 -25.53 -16.97 27.08
N ALA A 3 -26.78 -17.36 26.84
CA ALA A 3 -27.17 -18.32 25.82
C ALA A 3 -26.79 -17.87 24.40
N PHE A 4 -26.24 -18.80 23.62
CA PHE A 4 -26.04 -18.69 22.19
C PHE A 4 -27.42 -18.65 21.51
N ALA A 5 -27.88 -17.45 21.17
CA ALA A 5 -28.89 -17.27 20.13
C ALA A 5 -28.20 -17.40 18.77
N ASP A 6 -28.87 -18.06 17.84
CA ASP A 6 -28.50 -18.44 16.46
C ASP A 6 -27.55 -17.45 15.72
N GLY A 7 -26.25 -17.48 16.08
CA GLY A 7 -25.31 -16.39 15.81
C GLY A 7 -25.02 -16.17 14.32
N ALA A 8 -25.13 -17.21 13.50
CA ALA A 8 -24.92 -17.11 12.05
C ALA A 8 -26.07 -16.39 11.34
N GLY A 9 -27.31 -16.49 11.85
CA GLY A 9 -28.49 -15.84 11.29
C GLY A 9 -28.47 -14.33 11.49
N ASP A 10 -28.13 -13.88 12.69
CA ASP A 10 -28.10 -12.46 13.06
C ASP A 10 -26.97 -11.70 12.35
N VAL A 11 -25.81 -12.34 12.18
CA VAL A 11 -24.67 -11.76 11.44
C VAL A 11 -25.02 -11.54 9.97
N LYS A 12 -25.64 -12.53 9.31
CA LYS A 12 -26.09 -12.39 7.91
C LYS A 12 -27.15 -11.30 7.75
N LYS A 13 -28.01 -11.12 8.75
CA LYS A 13 -29.02 -10.04 8.75
C LYS A 13 -28.34 -8.68 8.89
N ALA A 14 -27.38 -8.55 9.80
CA ALA A 14 -26.60 -7.32 9.97
C ALA A 14 -25.87 -6.93 8.67
N PHE A 15 -25.22 -7.87 7.99
CA PHE A 15 -24.52 -7.60 6.71
C PHE A 15 -25.47 -7.20 5.56
N LYS A 16 -26.75 -7.52 5.66
CA LYS A 16 -27.79 -7.13 4.69
C LYS A 16 -28.47 -5.81 5.05
N SER A 17 -28.32 -5.31 6.28
CA SER A 17 -29.01 -4.11 6.76
C SER A 17 -28.58 -2.84 6.02
N GLY A 18 -27.33 -2.78 5.55
CA GLY A 18 -26.73 -1.54 5.04
C GLY A 18 -26.40 -0.52 6.14
N ASP A 19 -26.61 -0.87 7.41
CA ASP A 19 -26.33 -0.04 8.58
C ASP A 19 -24.91 -0.33 9.08
N LYS A 20 -24.04 0.69 9.03
CA LYS A 20 -22.64 0.59 9.42
C LYS A 20 -22.47 0.15 10.87
N ASP A 21 -23.28 0.66 11.80
CA ASP A 21 -23.14 0.37 13.22
C ASP A 21 -23.57 -1.06 13.54
N GLN A 22 -24.63 -1.55 12.87
CA GLN A 22 -25.03 -2.96 12.98
C GLN A 22 -23.96 -3.89 12.41
N VAL A 23 -23.34 -3.53 11.29
CA VAL A 23 -22.24 -4.29 10.70
C VAL A 23 -21.04 -4.33 11.64
N LEU A 24 -20.63 -3.20 12.21
CA LEU A 24 -19.51 -3.13 13.15
C LEU A 24 -19.77 -3.97 14.41
N ALA A 25 -20.99 -3.93 14.95
CA ALA A 25 -21.39 -4.77 16.08
C ALA A 25 -21.29 -6.27 15.74
N ALA A 26 -21.76 -6.66 14.55
CA ALA A 26 -21.69 -8.04 14.08
C ALA A 26 -20.24 -8.51 13.86
N LEU A 27 -19.39 -7.68 13.21
CA LEU A 27 -17.96 -7.98 13.04
C LEU A 27 -17.25 -8.17 14.37
N LYS A 28 -17.50 -7.28 15.33
CA LYS A 28 -16.94 -7.37 16.69
C LYS A 28 -17.36 -8.66 17.40
N GLN A 29 -18.61 -9.09 17.21
CA GLN A 29 -19.13 -10.30 17.84
C GLN A 29 -18.45 -11.58 17.34
N ILE A 30 -18.12 -11.65 16.04
CA ILE A 30 -17.52 -12.86 15.43
C ILE A 30 -15.99 -12.84 15.39
N THR A 31 -15.37 -11.69 15.66
CA THR A 31 -13.90 -11.57 15.74
C THR A 31 -13.35 -12.51 16.82
N GLY A 32 -12.39 -13.36 16.46
CA GLY A 32 -11.79 -14.39 17.31
C GLY A 32 -12.56 -15.72 17.34
N HIS A 33 -13.71 -15.80 16.65
CA HIS A 33 -14.61 -16.96 16.64
C HIS A 33 -15.11 -17.28 15.22
N LEU A 34 -14.21 -17.21 14.23
CA LEU A 34 -14.56 -17.51 12.84
C LEU A 34 -14.56 -19.00 12.56
N ASP A 35 -15.66 -19.50 12.03
CA ASP A 35 -15.76 -20.78 11.34
C ASP A 35 -15.87 -20.59 9.81
N ASP A 36 -15.95 -21.69 9.08
CA ASP A 36 -16.07 -21.69 7.61
C ASP A 36 -17.31 -20.91 7.13
N ASP A 37 -18.44 -21.01 7.84
CA ASP A 37 -19.71 -20.40 7.42
C ASP A 37 -19.71 -18.89 7.65
N ALA A 38 -19.15 -18.42 8.77
CA ALA A 38 -18.95 -17.00 9.05
C ALA A 38 -17.92 -16.41 8.07
N THR A 39 -16.83 -17.12 7.80
CA THR A 39 -15.81 -16.71 6.82
C THR A 39 -16.42 -16.55 5.43
N ARG A 40 -17.23 -17.52 4.98
CA ARG A 40 -17.94 -17.44 3.70
C ARG A 40 -18.92 -16.27 3.67
N ALA A 41 -19.69 -16.07 4.75
CA ALA A 41 -20.63 -14.96 4.83
C ALA A 41 -19.93 -13.59 4.74
N LEU A 42 -18.75 -13.43 5.34
CA LEU A 42 -17.94 -12.23 5.22
C LEU A 42 -17.47 -11.99 3.79
N VAL A 43 -16.91 -13.01 3.14
CA VAL A 43 -16.41 -12.89 1.76
C VAL A 43 -17.55 -12.61 0.77
N ASP A 44 -18.69 -13.29 0.91
CA ASP A 44 -19.84 -13.11 0.01
C ASP A 44 -20.46 -11.71 0.12
N ASN A 45 -20.36 -11.06 1.29
CA ASN A 45 -20.86 -9.70 1.50
C ASN A 45 -19.77 -8.63 1.41
N ALA A 46 -18.49 -9.00 1.24
CA ALA A 46 -17.34 -8.10 1.33
C ALA A 46 -17.47 -6.83 0.48
N ALA A 47 -17.95 -6.95 -0.76
CA ALA A 47 -18.14 -5.80 -1.64
C ALA A 47 -19.14 -4.77 -1.08
N ARG A 48 -20.23 -5.24 -0.45
CA ARG A 48 -21.21 -4.37 0.20
C ARG A 48 -20.62 -3.77 1.47
N LEU A 49 -19.97 -4.59 2.30
CA LEU A 49 -19.39 -4.15 3.57
C LEU A 49 -18.31 -3.08 3.33
N LYS A 50 -17.46 -3.26 2.32
CA LYS A 50 -16.48 -2.25 1.92
C LYS A 50 -17.13 -0.91 1.57
N GLY A 51 -18.30 -0.92 0.92
CA GLY A 51 -19.06 0.30 0.64
C GLY A 51 -19.54 1.08 1.87
N LEU A 52 -19.43 0.49 3.08
CA LEU A 52 -19.73 1.15 4.35
C LEU A 52 -18.47 1.70 5.06
N GLY A 53 -17.28 1.53 4.46
CA GLY A 53 -16.00 1.95 5.06
C GLY A 53 -15.68 1.20 6.36
N VAL A 54 -15.78 -0.14 6.33
CA VAL A 54 -15.45 -1.05 7.45
C VAL A 54 -14.39 -2.08 7.06
N TYR A 55 -13.55 -1.75 6.08
CA TYR A 55 -12.61 -2.71 5.50
C TYR A 55 -11.56 -3.17 6.50
N ASP A 56 -11.04 -2.28 7.34
CA ASP A 56 -10.04 -2.66 8.36
C ASP A 56 -10.64 -3.59 9.41
N GLU A 57 -11.88 -3.35 9.85
CA GLU A 57 -12.59 -4.26 10.75
C GLU A 57 -12.89 -5.59 10.07
N LEU A 58 -13.22 -5.58 8.78
CA LEU A 58 -13.44 -6.79 8.00
C LEU A 58 -12.15 -7.62 7.87
N VAL A 59 -11.04 -6.98 7.55
CA VAL A 59 -9.72 -7.63 7.44
C VAL A 59 -9.24 -8.12 8.80
N ALA A 60 -9.36 -7.32 9.86
CA ALA A 60 -9.02 -7.72 11.22
C ALA A 60 -9.86 -8.90 11.70
N CYS A 61 -11.16 -8.88 11.40
CA CYS A 61 -12.06 -9.99 11.67
C CYS A 61 -11.56 -11.25 10.95
N LEU A 62 -11.35 -11.22 9.63
CA LEU A 62 -10.84 -12.37 8.89
C LEU A 62 -9.49 -12.88 9.41
N ARG A 63 -8.56 -11.99 9.74
CA ARG A 63 -7.25 -12.33 10.32
C ARG A 63 -7.36 -13.02 11.68
N SER A 64 -8.37 -12.66 12.48
CA SER A 64 -8.57 -13.24 13.81
C SER A 64 -8.88 -14.73 13.80
N GLY A 65 -9.31 -15.27 12.66
CA GLY A 65 -9.52 -16.71 12.46
C GLY A 65 -8.22 -17.53 12.36
N GLY A 66 -7.05 -16.87 12.29
CA GLY A 66 -5.76 -17.55 12.27
C GLY A 66 -5.64 -18.58 11.15
N THR A 67 -5.01 -19.71 11.44
CA THR A 67 -4.80 -20.82 10.48
C THR A 67 -6.11 -21.49 10.05
N ASP A 68 -7.14 -21.46 10.89
CA ASP A 68 -8.37 -22.24 10.69
C ASP A 68 -9.15 -21.76 9.47
N VAL A 69 -9.10 -20.45 9.18
CA VAL A 69 -9.83 -19.85 8.05
C VAL A 69 -9.05 -19.89 6.73
N VAL A 70 -7.77 -20.28 6.73
CA VAL A 70 -6.91 -20.24 5.53
C VAL A 70 -7.48 -21.11 4.43
N GLY A 71 -7.97 -22.31 4.77
CA GLY A 71 -8.56 -23.22 3.79
C GLY A 71 -9.79 -22.64 3.10
N GLU A 72 -10.70 -22.02 3.85
CA GLU A 72 -11.92 -21.42 3.28
C GLU A 72 -11.61 -20.13 2.52
N LEU A 73 -10.72 -19.27 3.01
CA LEU A 73 -10.25 -18.08 2.30
C LEU A 73 -9.59 -18.44 0.96
N SER A 74 -8.75 -19.47 0.93
CA SER A 74 -8.08 -19.95 -0.29
C SER A 74 -9.10 -20.45 -1.33
N LYS A 75 -10.13 -21.19 -0.89
CA LYS A 75 -11.23 -21.63 -1.75
C LYS A 75 -12.04 -20.43 -2.26
N ALA A 76 -12.31 -19.45 -1.40
CA ALA A 76 -13.09 -18.27 -1.72
C ALA A 76 -12.37 -17.38 -2.74
N TYR A 77 -11.05 -17.20 -2.59
CA TYR A 77 -10.20 -16.48 -3.55
C TYR A 77 -10.36 -17.06 -4.97
N LYS A 78 -10.28 -18.38 -5.12
CA LYS A 78 -10.39 -19.07 -6.43
C LYS A 78 -11.75 -18.91 -7.10
N LYS A 79 -12.82 -18.82 -6.30
CA LYS A 79 -14.20 -18.68 -6.81
C LYS A 79 -14.58 -17.22 -7.08
N GLN A 80 -13.85 -16.27 -6.52
CA GLN A 80 -14.25 -14.87 -6.50
C GLN A 80 -13.95 -14.16 -7.83
N LYS A 81 -15.02 -13.61 -8.44
CA LYS A 81 -14.94 -12.92 -9.73
C LYS A 81 -14.41 -11.49 -9.61
N ARG A 82 -14.71 -10.80 -8.50
CA ARG A 82 -14.34 -9.40 -8.28
C ARG A 82 -12.93 -9.25 -7.74
N GLY A 83 -12.12 -8.41 -8.39
CA GLY A 83 -10.73 -8.16 -7.98
C GLY A 83 -10.61 -7.51 -6.60
N ASP A 84 -11.52 -6.61 -6.24
CA ASP A 84 -11.54 -5.94 -4.93
C ASP A 84 -11.78 -6.89 -3.74
N VAL A 85 -12.58 -7.94 -3.94
CA VAL A 85 -12.79 -8.98 -2.91
C VAL A 85 -11.62 -9.97 -2.89
N ARG A 86 -11.03 -10.33 -4.05
CA ARG A 86 -9.79 -11.12 -4.06
C ARG A 86 -8.65 -10.39 -3.36
N PHE A 87 -8.54 -9.08 -3.58
CA PHE A 87 -7.62 -8.20 -2.88
C PHE A 87 -7.78 -8.31 -1.36
N LEU A 88 -9.01 -8.19 -0.86
CA LEU A 88 -9.33 -8.32 0.56
C LEU A 88 -8.89 -9.67 1.15
N ILE A 89 -9.12 -10.76 0.41
CA ILE A 89 -8.73 -12.11 0.84
C ILE A 89 -7.21 -12.23 0.92
N VAL A 90 -6.49 -11.80 -0.12
CA VAL A 90 -5.02 -11.81 -0.17
C VAL A 90 -4.44 -10.98 0.98
N ASP A 91 -5.04 -9.83 1.28
CA ASP A 91 -4.64 -8.97 2.39
C ASP A 91 -4.91 -9.60 3.76
N ALA A 92 -6.06 -10.26 3.95
CA ALA A 92 -6.36 -10.99 5.17
C ALA A 92 -5.38 -12.15 5.40
N LEU A 93 -4.95 -12.83 4.34
CA LEU A 93 -3.97 -13.91 4.40
C LEU A 93 -2.54 -13.39 4.64
N GLY A 94 -2.24 -12.13 4.30
CA GLY A 94 -0.91 -11.51 4.36
C GLY A 94 -0.05 -11.85 5.58
N PRO A 95 -0.48 -11.59 6.82
CA PRO A 95 0.33 -11.85 8.01
C PRO A 95 0.33 -13.32 8.49
N ASN A 96 -0.47 -14.20 7.89
CA ASN A 96 -0.69 -15.55 8.41
C ASN A 96 0.43 -16.52 8.01
N ALA A 97 1.26 -16.96 8.96
CA ALA A 97 2.42 -17.83 8.70
C ALA A 97 2.11 -19.23 8.11
N ASP A 98 0.84 -19.61 7.95
CA ASP A 98 0.44 -20.86 7.31
C ASP A 98 0.95 -20.98 5.86
N THR A 99 1.38 -22.20 5.49
CA THR A 99 1.92 -22.48 4.16
C THR A 99 0.85 -22.43 3.07
N GLY A 100 -0.41 -22.69 3.39
CA GLY A 100 -1.55 -22.50 2.50
C GLY A 100 -1.86 -21.03 2.23
N ALA A 101 -1.62 -20.15 3.21
CA ALA A 101 -1.71 -18.71 3.01
C ALA A 101 -0.62 -18.25 2.04
N GLU A 102 0.63 -18.67 2.25
CA GLU A 102 1.75 -18.36 1.33
C GLU A 102 1.49 -18.91 -0.08
N ALA A 103 0.99 -20.14 -0.21
CA ALA A 103 0.63 -20.71 -1.50
C ALA A 103 -0.45 -19.89 -2.24
N THR A 104 -1.40 -19.32 -1.50
CA THR A 104 -2.42 -18.44 -2.08
C THR A 104 -1.83 -17.09 -2.52
N LEU A 105 -0.91 -16.51 -1.74
CA LEU A 105 -0.17 -15.31 -2.16
C LEU A 105 0.64 -15.58 -3.44
N ALA A 106 1.36 -16.71 -3.51
CA ALA A 106 2.11 -17.12 -4.70
C ALA A 106 1.18 -17.28 -5.92
N GLU A 107 0.04 -17.96 -5.76
CA GLU A 107 -0.96 -18.10 -6.82
C GLU A 107 -1.51 -16.74 -7.28
N ALA A 108 -1.73 -15.81 -6.36
CA ALA A 108 -2.17 -14.45 -6.67
C ALA A 108 -1.15 -13.64 -7.45
N LEU A 109 0.12 -13.67 -7.06
CA LEU A 109 1.19 -13.02 -7.81
C LEU A 109 1.30 -13.56 -9.25
N GLU A 110 1.23 -14.88 -9.40
CA GLU A 110 1.46 -15.52 -10.69
C GLU A 110 0.28 -15.42 -11.66
N LYS A 111 -0.95 -15.56 -11.16
CA LYS A 111 -2.12 -15.89 -11.99
C LYS A 111 -3.30 -14.93 -11.85
N ASP A 112 -3.29 -14.01 -10.89
CA ASP A 112 -4.41 -13.08 -10.78
C ASP A 112 -4.47 -12.18 -12.03
N LYS A 113 -5.67 -11.96 -12.52
CA LYS A 113 -5.93 -11.12 -13.71
C LYS A 113 -5.86 -9.62 -13.39
N ASP A 114 -6.05 -9.24 -12.13
CA ASP A 114 -6.08 -7.86 -11.67
C ASP A 114 -4.70 -7.49 -11.10
N GLU A 115 -3.96 -6.63 -11.80
CA GLU A 115 -2.61 -6.19 -11.40
C GLU A 115 -2.50 -5.71 -9.94
N PRO A 116 -3.47 -4.93 -9.38
CA PRO A 116 -3.42 -4.54 -7.97
C PRO A 116 -3.34 -5.73 -6.99
N VAL A 117 -4.00 -6.85 -7.31
CA VAL A 117 -3.94 -8.07 -6.48
C VAL A 117 -2.56 -8.70 -6.56
N ARG A 118 -1.97 -8.74 -7.77
CA ARG A 118 -0.60 -9.25 -7.99
C ARG A 118 0.44 -8.41 -7.26
N VAL A 119 0.32 -7.08 -7.30
CA VAL A 119 1.21 -6.14 -6.58
C VAL A 119 1.11 -6.36 -5.07
N LEU A 120 -0.10 -6.47 -4.52
CA LEU A 120 -0.26 -6.78 -3.10
C LEU A 120 0.41 -8.11 -2.74
N ALA A 121 0.17 -9.14 -3.54
CA ALA A 121 0.77 -10.46 -3.31
C ALA A 121 2.30 -10.40 -3.31
N ALA A 122 2.93 -9.67 -4.25
CA ALA A 122 4.38 -9.46 -4.26
C ALA A 122 4.87 -8.80 -2.96
N ARG A 123 4.20 -7.74 -2.51
CA ARG A 123 4.56 -7.02 -1.26
C ARG A 123 4.44 -7.91 -0.03
N LEU A 124 3.34 -8.66 0.08
CA LEU A 124 3.11 -9.57 1.21
C LEU A 124 4.08 -10.74 1.21
N LEU A 125 4.41 -11.30 0.03
CA LEU A 125 5.50 -12.28 -0.10
C LEU A 125 6.85 -11.67 0.32
N GLY A 126 7.10 -10.40 -0.03
CA GLY A 126 8.25 -9.64 0.46
C GLY A 126 8.34 -9.47 1.98
N GLN A 127 7.25 -9.75 2.70
CA GLN A 127 7.19 -9.79 4.16
C GLN A 127 7.23 -11.23 4.70
N ARG A 128 6.97 -12.24 3.85
CA ARG A 128 7.16 -13.66 4.16
C ARG A 128 8.64 -13.93 4.17
N ARG A 129 9.21 -13.81 5.36
CA ARG A 129 10.59 -14.10 5.74
C ARG A 129 10.97 -15.59 5.55
N THR A 130 10.63 -16.20 4.41
CA THR A 130 10.76 -17.62 4.09
C THR A 130 11.58 -17.82 2.80
N PRO A 131 12.39 -18.89 2.70
CA PRO A 131 13.09 -19.23 1.45
C PRO A 131 12.14 -19.44 0.26
N SER A 132 10.97 -20.01 0.53
CA SER A 132 9.94 -20.27 -0.49
C SER A 132 9.39 -18.97 -1.11
N ALA A 133 9.22 -17.92 -0.31
CA ALA A 133 8.83 -16.61 -0.86
C ALA A 133 9.88 -16.04 -1.82
N VAL A 134 11.17 -16.22 -1.53
CA VAL A 134 12.27 -15.81 -2.43
C VAL A 134 12.21 -16.62 -3.73
N ASP A 135 12.02 -17.94 -3.66
CA ASP A 135 11.86 -18.79 -4.86
C ASP A 135 10.70 -18.31 -5.75
N VAL A 136 9.54 -18.03 -5.14
CA VAL A 136 8.33 -17.55 -5.85
C VAL A 136 8.59 -16.20 -6.52
N LEU A 137 9.21 -15.25 -5.82
CA LEU A 137 9.48 -13.92 -6.34
C LEU A 137 10.53 -13.94 -7.48
N ILE A 138 11.58 -14.76 -7.38
CA ILE A 138 12.55 -14.96 -8.48
C ILE A 138 11.85 -15.56 -9.70
N GLY A 139 11.01 -16.58 -9.49
CA GLY A 139 10.23 -17.20 -10.55
C GLY A 139 9.27 -16.22 -11.24
N ALA A 140 8.62 -15.35 -10.46
CA ALA A 140 7.76 -14.29 -10.98
C ALA A 140 8.56 -13.25 -11.76
N LEU A 141 9.68 -12.76 -11.22
CA LEU A 141 10.52 -11.77 -11.90
C LEU A 141 10.99 -12.29 -13.27
N GLY A 142 11.38 -13.56 -13.37
CA GLY A 142 11.81 -14.15 -14.64
C GLY A 142 10.73 -14.22 -15.74
N LYS A 143 9.44 -14.16 -15.37
CA LYS A 143 8.32 -14.07 -16.33
C LYS A 143 8.00 -12.63 -16.71
N LEU A 144 8.38 -11.66 -15.88
CA LEU A 144 8.05 -10.24 -16.01
C LEU A 144 9.20 -9.43 -16.62
N GLU A 145 10.43 -9.86 -16.43
CA GLU A 145 11.63 -9.18 -16.92
C GLU A 145 11.60 -9.04 -18.45
N GLY A 146 11.78 -7.80 -18.92
CA GLY A 146 11.74 -7.48 -20.35
C GLY A 146 10.35 -7.21 -20.93
N ASP A 147 9.26 -7.49 -20.20
CA ASP A 147 7.91 -7.10 -20.62
C ASP A 147 7.61 -5.66 -20.17
N ALA A 148 7.59 -4.73 -21.13
CA ALA A 148 7.27 -3.33 -20.87
C ALA A 148 5.91 -3.12 -20.19
N LYS A 149 4.90 -3.95 -20.50
CA LYS A 149 3.57 -3.85 -19.87
C LYS A 149 3.57 -4.31 -18.42
N ALA A 150 4.53 -5.15 -18.06
CA ALA A 150 4.69 -5.68 -16.71
C ALA A 150 5.75 -4.91 -15.89
N ALA A 151 6.32 -3.83 -16.43
CA ALA A 151 7.44 -3.11 -15.83
C ALA A 151 7.16 -2.62 -14.40
N ARG A 152 5.92 -2.21 -14.10
CA ARG A 152 5.51 -1.85 -12.74
C ARG A 152 5.55 -3.06 -11.81
N LEU A 153 4.90 -4.17 -12.18
CA LEU A 153 4.88 -5.37 -11.35
C LEU A 153 6.28 -5.98 -11.20
N ALA A 154 7.11 -5.94 -12.25
CA ALA A 154 8.51 -6.37 -12.20
C ALA A 154 9.30 -5.58 -11.14
N ARG A 155 9.11 -4.24 -11.08
CA ARG A 155 9.72 -3.40 -10.05
C ARG A 155 9.25 -3.76 -8.64
N GLU A 156 7.96 -4.00 -8.45
CA GLU A 156 7.40 -4.39 -7.15
C GLU A 156 7.93 -5.75 -6.69
N VAL A 157 8.02 -6.74 -7.60
CA VAL A 157 8.60 -8.06 -7.32
C VAL A 157 10.09 -7.95 -7.00
N ASN A 158 10.85 -7.15 -7.76
CA ASN A 158 12.26 -6.93 -7.48
C ASN A 158 12.46 -6.21 -6.13
N GLY A 159 11.63 -5.21 -5.82
CA GLY A 159 11.63 -4.54 -4.51
C GLY A 159 11.36 -5.51 -3.37
N ALA A 160 10.41 -6.43 -3.52
CA ALA A 160 10.15 -7.48 -2.55
C ALA A 160 11.36 -8.42 -2.34
N LEU A 161 12.07 -8.81 -3.41
CA LEU A 161 13.31 -9.60 -3.32
C LEU A 161 14.41 -8.86 -2.59
N CYS A 162 14.61 -7.59 -2.93
CA CYS A 162 15.56 -6.73 -2.24
C CYS A 162 15.25 -6.62 -0.74
N ASN A 163 13.97 -6.43 -0.39
CA ASN A 163 13.53 -6.30 1.00
C ASN A 163 13.70 -7.59 1.80
N LEU A 164 13.47 -8.76 1.20
CA LEU A 164 13.67 -10.06 1.87
C LEU A 164 15.13 -10.41 2.08
N THR A 165 15.98 -10.10 1.11
CA THR A 165 17.36 -10.61 1.05
C THR A 165 18.40 -9.58 1.47
N GLY A 166 18.02 -8.30 1.57
CA GLY A 166 18.93 -7.17 1.78
C GLY A 166 19.86 -6.89 0.60
N GLN A 167 19.69 -7.57 -0.53
CA GLN A 167 20.56 -7.42 -1.70
C GLN A 167 20.04 -6.36 -2.67
N ASP A 168 20.96 -5.73 -3.40
CA ASP A 168 20.65 -4.90 -4.56
C ASP A 168 20.99 -5.67 -5.83
N ILE A 169 20.02 -6.47 -6.28
CA ILE A 169 20.07 -7.17 -7.55
C ILE A 169 18.81 -6.75 -8.32
N SER A 170 18.96 -6.53 -9.63
CA SER A 170 17.87 -6.06 -10.49
C SER A 170 17.63 -6.94 -11.72
N VAL A 171 18.46 -7.98 -11.90
CA VAL A 171 18.42 -8.90 -13.03
C VAL A 171 18.11 -10.29 -12.50
N VAL A 172 17.15 -10.98 -13.11
CA VAL A 172 16.68 -12.29 -12.64
C VAL A 172 17.79 -13.34 -12.63
N GLU A 173 18.70 -13.30 -13.59
CA GLU A 173 19.79 -14.28 -13.66
C GLU A 173 20.77 -14.10 -12.50
N ASP A 174 21.07 -12.86 -12.12
CA ASP A 174 21.88 -12.55 -10.94
C ASP A 174 21.17 -12.97 -9.65
N TRP A 175 19.84 -12.83 -9.59
CA TRP A 175 19.05 -13.34 -8.48
C TRP A 175 19.13 -14.86 -8.35
N ARG A 176 19.02 -15.59 -9.46
CA ARG A 176 19.16 -17.06 -9.49
C ARG A 176 20.54 -17.48 -9.01
N ASN A 177 21.59 -16.81 -9.48
CA ASN A 177 22.97 -17.08 -9.08
C ASN A 177 23.17 -16.82 -7.58
N TYR A 178 22.78 -15.65 -7.08
CA TYR A 178 22.82 -15.31 -5.66
C TYR A 178 22.07 -16.34 -4.81
N TRP A 179 20.83 -16.65 -5.21
CA TRP A 179 19.97 -17.51 -4.43
C TRP A 179 20.47 -18.95 -4.39
N SER A 180 21.02 -19.47 -5.50
CA SER A 180 21.64 -20.80 -5.54
C SER A 180 22.77 -20.99 -4.53
N SER A 181 23.47 -19.91 -4.17
CA SER A 181 24.59 -19.94 -3.21
C SER A 181 24.16 -19.68 -1.76
N ASN A 182 23.03 -18.99 -1.56
CA ASN A 182 22.66 -18.44 -0.25
C ASN A 182 21.36 -18.99 0.33
N LYS A 183 20.65 -19.87 -0.41
CA LYS A 183 19.37 -20.46 0.02
C LYS A 183 19.46 -21.20 1.35
N ASP A 184 20.48 -22.03 1.51
CA ASP A 184 20.64 -22.89 2.71
C ASP A 184 21.04 -22.10 3.97
N SER A 185 21.64 -20.93 3.79
CA SER A 185 22.06 -20.02 4.86
C SER A 185 21.10 -18.84 5.06
N PHE A 186 19.99 -18.80 4.33
CA PHE A 186 19.03 -17.70 4.39
C PHE A 186 18.38 -17.63 5.77
N ASN A 187 18.76 -16.61 6.54
CA ASN A 187 18.08 -16.22 7.75
C ASN A 187 17.48 -14.84 7.55
N ALA A 188 16.14 -14.77 7.55
CA ALA A 188 15.39 -13.55 7.34
C ALA A 188 15.43 -12.55 8.53
N GLY A 189 16.37 -12.74 9.46
CA GLY A 189 16.65 -11.85 10.59
C GLY A 189 17.58 -10.67 10.27
N GLY A 190 17.84 -10.36 9.00
CA GLY A 190 18.82 -9.35 8.56
C GLY A 190 18.35 -7.89 8.58
N GLY A 191 17.29 -7.55 9.31
CA GLY A 191 17.09 -6.17 9.74
C GLY A 191 17.81 -6.01 11.07
N SER A 192 18.82 -5.14 11.17
CA SER A 192 19.51 -4.93 12.43
C SER A 192 18.52 -4.45 13.49
N ASP A 193 18.10 -5.34 14.39
CA ASP A 193 17.43 -5.03 15.66
C ASP A 193 18.45 -4.42 16.66
N GLU A 194 19.31 -3.51 16.20
CA GLU A 194 20.09 -2.69 17.14
C GLU A 194 19.15 -1.66 17.76
N PRO A 195 19.10 -1.57 19.11
CA PRO A 195 18.34 -0.53 19.78
C PRO A 195 18.74 0.85 19.25
N ASP A 196 17.75 1.66 18.91
CA ASP A 196 17.94 3.05 18.52
C ASP A 196 18.70 3.78 19.64
N ASP A 197 19.93 4.22 19.37
CA ASP A 197 20.84 4.82 20.36
C ASP A 197 20.44 6.26 20.75
N GLY A 198 19.27 6.71 20.30
CA GLY A 198 18.69 8.01 20.62
C GLY A 198 19.44 9.20 20.04
N LYS A 199 20.45 8.98 19.18
CA LYS A 199 21.09 10.08 18.45
C LYS A 199 20.22 10.40 17.24
N THR A 200 19.94 11.69 17.01
CA THR A 200 19.25 12.19 15.80
C THR A 200 20.02 11.77 14.55
N ARG A 201 19.65 10.61 14.01
CA ARG A 201 20.13 10.07 12.73
C ARG A 201 19.22 10.61 11.64
N SER A 202 19.78 11.01 10.50
CA SER A 202 18.98 11.56 9.42
C SER A 202 18.05 10.49 8.84
N ALA A 203 16.95 10.89 8.20
CA ALA A 203 16.08 9.96 7.48
C ALA A 203 16.86 9.13 6.43
N VAL A 204 17.94 9.70 5.88
CA VAL A 204 18.87 9.03 4.97
C VAL A 204 19.64 7.92 5.65
N ASP A 205 20.19 8.14 6.85
CA ASP A 205 20.97 7.13 7.56
C ASP A 205 20.10 5.95 7.97
N ARG A 206 18.85 6.22 8.35
CA ARG A 206 17.84 5.20 8.61
C ARG A 206 17.52 4.41 7.33
N MET A 207 17.26 5.08 6.22
CA MET A 207 16.95 4.43 4.94
C MET A 207 18.13 3.62 4.39
N LYS A 208 19.37 4.12 4.51
CA LYS A 208 20.59 3.39 4.13
C LYS A 208 20.73 2.07 4.89
N ARG A 209 20.35 2.04 6.16
CA ARG A 209 20.45 0.83 7.00
C ARG A 209 19.28 -0.12 6.79
N GLU A 210 18.07 0.40 6.87
CA GLU A 210 16.85 -0.40 6.94
C GLU A 210 16.31 -0.77 5.55
N ARG A 211 16.59 0.07 4.55
CA ARG A 211 16.07 -0.06 3.18
C ARG A 211 17.16 0.28 2.13
N PRO A 212 18.34 -0.37 2.19
CA PRO A 212 19.49 -0.02 1.34
C PRO A 212 19.18 -0.08 -0.17
N ALA A 213 18.34 -1.02 -0.59
CA ALA A 213 17.92 -1.16 -1.98
C ALA A 213 16.98 -0.03 -2.45
N GLU A 214 16.02 0.39 -1.60
CA GLU A 214 15.16 1.54 -1.86
C GLU A 214 16.00 2.83 -1.96
N MET A 215 16.96 3.02 -1.05
CA MET A 215 17.91 4.14 -1.08
C MET A 215 18.68 4.19 -2.40
N LYS A 216 19.18 3.04 -2.88
CA LYS A 216 19.96 2.99 -4.11
C LYS A 216 19.11 3.19 -5.35
N THR A 217 17.87 2.69 -5.34
CA THR A 217 16.90 2.97 -6.40
C THR A 217 16.61 4.47 -6.47
N MET A 218 16.39 5.12 -5.33
CA MET A 218 16.22 6.57 -5.27
C MET A 218 17.44 7.33 -5.81
N LEU A 219 18.68 6.92 -5.46
CA LEU A 219 19.91 7.54 -5.99
C LEU A 219 20.11 7.33 -7.50
N ARG A 220 19.53 6.25 -8.06
CA ARG A 220 19.60 5.92 -9.50
C ARG A 220 18.46 6.55 -10.31
N MET A 221 17.49 7.20 -9.67
CA MET A 221 16.41 7.88 -10.38
C MET A 221 16.97 8.93 -11.34
N LYS A 222 16.31 9.07 -12.50
CA LYS A 222 16.58 10.17 -13.43
C LYS A 222 16.17 11.48 -12.77
N GLN A 223 16.76 12.59 -13.20
CA GLN A 223 16.41 13.93 -12.70
C GLN A 223 14.92 14.22 -12.82
N ASP A 224 14.29 13.80 -13.92
CA ASP A 224 12.86 13.98 -14.17
C ASP A 224 11.97 12.94 -13.50
N GLY A 225 12.54 12.00 -12.72
CA GLY A 225 11.79 10.97 -11.99
C GLY A 225 11.08 11.49 -10.74
N ILE A 226 11.55 12.60 -10.18
CA ILE A 226 10.86 13.35 -9.12
C ILE A 226 10.63 14.76 -9.65
N VAL A 227 9.39 15.19 -9.76
CA VAL A 227 9.05 16.55 -10.19
C VAL A 227 8.38 17.28 -9.04
N CYS A 228 9.03 18.32 -8.54
CA CYS A 228 8.53 19.19 -7.48
C CYS A 228 7.88 20.44 -8.07
N ILE A 229 6.57 20.55 -7.93
CA ILE A 229 5.80 21.74 -8.28
C ILE A 229 5.93 22.73 -7.13
N LYS A 230 6.48 23.90 -7.43
CA LYS A 230 6.70 24.97 -6.46
C LYS A 230 5.40 25.45 -5.83
N GLY A 231 5.56 25.87 -4.59
CA GLY A 231 4.53 26.50 -3.80
C GLY A 231 5.08 27.74 -3.12
N ARG A 232 4.24 28.40 -2.33
CA ARG A 232 4.58 29.63 -1.62
C ARG A 232 5.22 29.37 -0.25
N SER A 233 4.81 28.30 0.42
CA SER A 233 5.17 28.04 1.83
C SER A 233 6.24 26.97 1.94
N ASP A 234 5.89 25.73 1.58
CA ASP A 234 6.80 24.60 1.69
C ASP A 234 7.88 24.65 0.61
N LYS A 235 9.03 24.06 0.93
CA LYS A 235 10.21 24.00 0.07
C LYS A 235 10.78 22.59 0.06
N VAL A 236 9.96 21.60 -0.30
CA VAL A 236 10.39 20.18 -0.30
C VAL A 236 11.60 19.97 -1.21
N GLU A 237 11.76 20.76 -2.27
CA GLU A 237 12.97 20.75 -3.11
C GLU A 237 14.26 20.92 -2.29
N LYS A 238 14.25 21.73 -1.22
CA LYS A 238 15.41 21.88 -0.34
C LYS A 238 15.70 20.62 0.49
N VAL A 239 14.66 19.86 0.82
CA VAL A 239 14.82 18.56 1.47
C VAL A 239 15.44 17.61 0.45
N LEU A 240 14.91 17.54 -0.78
CA LEU A 240 15.47 16.70 -1.84
C LEU A 240 16.93 17.04 -2.15
N ASP A 241 17.28 18.32 -2.20
CA ASP A 241 18.67 18.81 -2.32
C ASP A 241 19.55 18.29 -1.17
N ALA A 242 19.08 18.41 0.07
CA ALA A 242 19.80 17.95 1.25
C ALA A 242 19.95 16.42 1.31
N LEU A 243 19.03 15.69 0.67
CA LEU A 243 19.10 14.24 0.50
C LEU A 243 19.93 13.83 -0.74
N GLU A 244 20.44 14.79 -1.52
CA GLU A 244 21.13 14.58 -2.79
C GLU A 244 20.30 13.80 -3.82
N LEU A 245 18.97 13.96 -3.77
CA LEU A 245 18.05 13.31 -4.70
C LEU A 245 17.86 14.17 -5.95
N LYS A 246 18.04 13.53 -7.10
CA LYS A 246 17.84 14.15 -8.42
C LYS A 246 16.35 14.44 -8.62
N HIS A 247 16.02 15.69 -8.93
CA HIS A 247 14.65 16.15 -9.11
C HIS A 247 14.57 17.38 -10.02
N ASP A 248 13.43 17.54 -10.68
CA ASP A 248 13.09 18.77 -11.40
C ASP A 248 12.19 19.66 -10.54
N VAL A 249 12.37 20.97 -10.69
CA VAL A 249 11.55 21.97 -10.02
C VAL A 249 10.76 22.75 -11.06
N VAL A 250 9.44 22.75 -10.95
CA VAL A 250 8.52 23.37 -11.90
C VAL A 250 7.76 24.49 -11.21
N GLU A 251 7.76 25.69 -11.81
CA GLU A 251 6.95 26.81 -11.30
C GLU A 251 5.45 26.47 -11.34
N HIS A 252 4.68 26.98 -10.37
CA HIS A 252 3.25 26.67 -10.23
C HIS A 252 2.48 26.92 -11.54
N GLU A 253 2.77 28.03 -12.21
CA GLU A 253 2.14 28.46 -13.46
C GLU A 253 2.54 27.60 -14.67
N ALA A 254 3.68 26.90 -14.60
CA ALA A 254 4.18 26.06 -15.68
C ALA A 254 3.62 24.63 -15.63
N PHE A 255 2.95 24.23 -14.54
CA PHE A 255 2.42 22.88 -14.35
C PHE A 255 1.46 22.45 -15.47
N ASP A 256 0.61 23.36 -15.94
CA ASP A 256 -0.37 23.06 -16.99
C ASP A 256 0.27 22.72 -18.33
N ALA A 257 1.49 23.20 -18.59
CA ALA A 257 2.24 22.89 -19.81
C ALA A 257 3.12 21.62 -19.69
N LEU A 258 3.29 21.08 -18.47
CA LEU A 258 4.16 19.93 -18.23
C LEU A 258 3.59 18.64 -18.83
N THR A 259 4.42 17.91 -19.56
CA THR A 259 4.12 16.54 -20.02
C THR A 259 4.51 15.54 -18.94
N LEU A 260 3.56 14.73 -18.47
CA LEU A 260 3.77 13.76 -17.41
C LEU A 260 4.05 12.35 -17.94
N LYS A 261 4.82 11.57 -17.19
CA LYS A 261 5.21 10.18 -17.47
C LYS A 261 4.83 9.28 -16.27
N PRO A 262 3.56 8.82 -16.18
CA PRO A 262 3.03 8.06 -15.04
C PRO A 262 3.87 6.86 -14.60
N GLU A 263 4.50 6.16 -15.54
CA GLU A 263 5.25 4.94 -15.26
C GLU A 263 6.61 5.22 -14.58
N GLU A 264 7.14 6.43 -14.72
CA GLU A 264 8.51 6.82 -14.33
C GLU A 264 8.57 7.96 -13.31
N GLN A 265 7.43 8.61 -12.97
CA GLN A 265 7.44 9.86 -12.20
C GLN A 265 6.71 9.80 -10.86
N ILE A 266 7.25 10.60 -9.95
CA ILE A 266 6.62 11.03 -8.70
C ILE A 266 6.43 12.54 -8.77
N LEU A 267 5.20 13.01 -8.53
CA LEU A 267 4.90 14.45 -8.44
C LEU A 267 4.80 14.89 -6.99
N ILE A 268 5.50 15.96 -6.64
CA ILE A 268 5.49 16.58 -5.31
C ILE A 268 4.89 17.98 -5.43
N PHE A 269 3.76 18.24 -4.80
CA PHE A 269 3.10 19.55 -4.79
C PHE A 269 3.33 20.28 -3.45
N ASN A 270 4.25 21.26 -3.46
CA ASN A 270 4.41 22.20 -2.36
C ASN A 270 3.15 23.05 -2.16
N CYS A 271 2.99 23.65 -0.97
CA CYS A 271 1.78 24.38 -0.63
C CYS A 271 1.61 25.63 -1.50
N PRO A 272 0.56 25.75 -2.33
CA PRO A 272 0.34 26.91 -3.20
C PRO A 272 -0.10 28.16 -2.41
N GLY A 273 -0.46 27.98 -1.13
CA GLY A 273 -1.05 29.03 -0.31
C GLY A 273 -2.36 29.53 -0.93
N GLY A 274 -2.35 30.78 -1.40
CA GLY A 274 -3.51 31.40 -2.02
C GLY A 274 -3.78 30.95 -3.45
N ALA A 275 -2.77 30.47 -4.19
CA ALA A 275 -2.93 30.10 -5.60
C ALA A 275 -3.76 28.82 -5.76
N ASP A 276 -4.48 28.72 -6.88
CA ASP A 276 -5.26 27.53 -7.26
C ASP A 276 -4.64 26.84 -8.47
N TYR A 277 -5.00 25.57 -8.67
CA TYR A 277 -4.73 24.82 -9.90
C TYR A 277 -5.92 24.95 -10.84
N SER A 278 -5.65 24.97 -12.15
CA SER A 278 -6.70 24.96 -13.17
C SER A 278 -7.43 23.62 -13.18
N ASP A 279 -8.67 23.60 -13.69
CA ASP A 279 -9.44 22.35 -13.83
C ASP A 279 -8.73 21.35 -14.76
N ALA A 280 -8.03 21.85 -15.78
CA ALA A 280 -7.20 21.03 -16.67
C ALA A 280 -6.00 20.42 -15.92
N GLY A 281 -5.35 21.19 -15.06
CA GLY A 281 -4.27 20.70 -14.19
C GLY A 281 -4.76 19.64 -13.19
N VAL A 282 -5.94 19.85 -12.59
CA VAL A 282 -6.59 18.87 -11.70
C VAL A 282 -6.89 17.57 -12.44
N GLN A 283 -7.50 17.64 -13.62
CA GLN A 283 -7.81 16.45 -14.43
C GLN A 283 -6.52 15.72 -14.85
N LYS A 284 -5.47 16.47 -15.21
CA LYS A 284 -4.16 15.90 -15.55
C LYS A 284 -3.58 15.07 -14.39
N VAL A 285 -3.71 15.54 -13.15
CA VAL A 285 -3.29 14.76 -11.97
C VAL A 285 -4.13 13.50 -11.82
N ARG A 286 -5.45 13.58 -12.03
CA ARG A 286 -6.34 12.42 -11.98
C ARG A 286 -5.91 11.33 -12.96
N ASP A 287 -5.67 11.71 -14.20
CA ASP A 287 -5.26 10.79 -15.27
C ASP A 287 -3.87 10.20 -15.00
N PHE A 288 -2.94 11.01 -14.50
CA PHE A 288 -1.59 10.58 -14.13
C PHE A 288 -1.59 9.48 -13.06
N VAL A 289 -2.35 9.67 -11.98
CA VAL A 289 -2.47 8.65 -10.92
C VAL A 289 -3.25 7.43 -11.43
N GLY A 290 -4.28 7.63 -12.24
CA GLY A 290 -5.04 6.54 -12.87
C GLY A 290 -4.18 5.64 -13.74
N ALA A 291 -3.13 6.20 -14.35
CA ALA A 291 -2.11 5.48 -15.11
C ALA A 291 -0.95 4.91 -14.25
N GLY A 292 -1.04 4.99 -12.92
CA GLY A 292 -0.09 4.40 -11.98
C GLY A 292 1.01 5.34 -11.45
N GLY A 293 0.94 6.63 -11.76
CA GLY A 293 1.85 7.64 -11.23
C GLY A 293 1.60 7.95 -9.75
N TYR A 294 2.65 8.39 -9.04
CA TYR A 294 2.58 8.71 -7.62
C TYR A 294 2.54 10.22 -7.37
N VAL A 295 1.66 10.65 -6.47
CA VAL A 295 1.50 12.06 -6.08
C VAL A 295 1.71 12.20 -4.57
N PHE A 296 2.54 13.16 -4.20
CA PHE A 296 2.75 13.64 -2.84
C PHE A 296 2.31 15.10 -2.78
N CYS A 297 1.51 15.47 -1.77
CA CYS A 297 1.01 16.83 -1.65
C CYS A 297 1.06 17.34 -0.20
N SER A 298 1.36 18.62 -0.06
CA SER A 298 1.21 19.39 1.19
C SER A 298 -0.25 19.68 1.53
N ASP A 299 -0.49 20.26 2.71
CA ASP A 299 -1.81 20.48 3.31
C ASP A 299 -2.80 21.24 2.41
N TRP A 300 -2.44 22.41 1.87
CA TRP A 300 -3.34 23.19 1.01
C TRP A 300 -3.48 22.57 -0.38
N SER A 301 -2.46 21.87 -0.85
CA SER A 301 -2.53 21.08 -2.09
C SER A 301 -3.52 19.93 -1.95
N LEU A 302 -3.69 19.35 -0.75
CA LEU A 302 -4.71 18.33 -0.51
C LEU A 302 -6.12 18.88 -0.84
N LYS A 303 -6.47 20.05 -0.33
CA LYS A 303 -7.77 20.68 -0.63
C LYS A 303 -7.90 21.12 -2.09
N LYS A 304 -6.89 21.82 -2.60
CA LYS A 304 -6.98 22.56 -3.86
C LYS A 304 -6.73 21.70 -5.10
N LEU A 305 -6.05 20.56 -4.92
CA LEU A 305 -5.70 19.62 -5.99
C LEU A 305 -6.29 18.24 -5.73
N LEU A 306 -5.90 17.57 -4.64
CA LEU A 306 -6.20 16.15 -4.44
C LEU A 306 -7.70 15.88 -4.27
N VAL A 307 -8.39 16.66 -3.44
CA VAL A 307 -9.85 16.56 -3.24
C VAL A 307 -10.62 16.85 -4.53
N LYS A 308 -10.14 17.79 -5.36
CA LYS A 308 -10.78 18.06 -6.66
C LYS A 308 -10.51 16.95 -7.67
N ALA A 309 -9.32 16.36 -7.64
CA ALA A 309 -8.92 15.29 -8.54
C ALA A 309 -9.59 13.96 -8.18
N PHE A 310 -9.85 13.69 -6.90
CA PHE A 310 -10.47 12.45 -6.40
C PHE A 310 -11.52 12.73 -5.31
N PRO A 311 -12.61 13.45 -5.64
CA PRO A 311 -13.67 13.77 -4.67
C PRO A 311 -14.35 12.52 -4.10
N GLU A 312 -14.25 11.38 -4.78
CA GLU A 312 -14.73 10.09 -4.31
C GLU A 312 -13.79 9.38 -3.32
N ALA A 313 -12.56 9.88 -3.15
CA ALA A 313 -11.52 9.23 -2.34
C ALA A 313 -10.94 10.12 -1.22
N VAL A 314 -11.04 11.45 -1.36
CA VAL A 314 -10.50 12.41 -0.39
C VAL A 314 -11.45 13.58 -0.22
N GLU A 315 -11.81 13.92 1.02
CA GLU A 315 -12.53 15.14 1.39
C GLU A 315 -11.71 15.94 2.41
N TYR A 316 -11.83 17.27 2.32
CA TYR A 316 -11.20 18.21 3.23
C TYR A 316 -12.09 18.48 4.45
N GLN A 317 -11.63 18.12 5.65
CA GLN A 317 -12.40 18.24 6.90
C GLN A 317 -12.56 19.68 7.45
N GLY A 318 -12.07 20.71 6.75
CA GLY A 318 -12.30 22.11 7.15
C GLY A 318 -11.51 22.59 8.38
N GLN A 319 -10.54 21.82 8.88
CA GLN A 319 -9.76 22.19 10.06
C GLN A 319 -8.35 22.64 9.67
N SER A 320 -7.97 23.85 10.08
CA SER A 320 -6.57 24.30 10.05
C SER A 320 -5.85 23.85 11.33
N PRO A 321 -4.54 23.53 11.25
CA PRO A 321 -3.73 23.23 12.42
C PRO A 321 -3.83 24.33 13.47
N LYS A 322 -4.07 23.96 14.74
CA LYS A 322 -4.13 24.92 15.85
C LYS A 322 -2.82 24.88 16.61
N ARG A 323 -2.36 26.03 17.08
CA ARG A 323 -1.20 26.07 18.00
C ARG A 323 -1.62 25.55 19.38
N ASP A 324 -0.82 24.67 19.97
CA ASP A 324 -0.99 24.25 21.35
C ASP A 324 -0.45 25.32 22.32
N LYS A 325 -0.59 25.05 23.63
CA LYS A 325 -0.12 25.96 24.70
C LYS A 325 1.40 26.18 24.73
N ASN A 326 2.16 25.36 23.99
CA ASN A 326 3.62 25.43 23.88
C ASN A 326 4.06 25.97 22.50
N ASP A 327 3.14 26.58 21.75
CA ASP A 327 3.36 27.13 20.41
C ASP A 327 3.67 26.08 19.31
N HIS A 328 3.36 24.80 19.54
CA HIS A 328 3.46 23.78 18.51
C HIS A 328 2.25 23.82 17.59
N LEU A 329 2.46 23.75 16.27
CA LEU A 329 1.37 23.52 15.31
C LEU A 329 0.85 22.08 15.46
N LEU A 330 -0.33 21.92 16.05
CA LEU A 330 -1.02 20.64 16.10
C LEU A 330 -1.72 20.38 14.77
N VAL A 331 -1.05 19.61 13.91
CA VAL A 331 -1.65 19.05 12.69
C VAL A 331 -2.32 17.74 13.08
N ARG A 332 -3.65 17.66 12.96
CA ARG A 332 -4.38 16.39 13.10
C ARG A 332 -4.50 15.77 11.72
N ILE A 333 -3.64 14.81 11.43
CA ILE A 333 -3.79 13.95 10.27
C ILE A 333 -4.80 12.88 10.67
N GLN A 334 -5.99 12.92 10.05
CA GLN A 334 -6.98 11.87 10.21
C GLN A 334 -7.13 11.22 8.83
N PRO A 335 -6.81 9.93 8.67
CA PRO A 335 -7.03 9.25 7.41
C PRO A 335 -8.52 9.30 7.08
N PHE A 336 -8.84 9.39 5.78
CA PHE A 336 -10.21 9.45 5.32
C PHE A 336 -10.98 8.25 5.85
N LYS A 337 -12.15 8.48 6.43
CA LYS A 337 -12.94 7.41 7.07
C LYS A 337 -13.37 6.30 6.09
N GLU A 338 -13.19 6.54 4.80
CA GLU A 338 -13.55 5.66 3.68
C GLU A 338 -12.35 5.29 2.76
N THR A 339 -11.15 5.86 2.96
CA THR A 339 -9.93 5.52 2.17
C THR A 339 -8.70 5.09 2.96
N VAL A 340 -8.83 4.83 4.27
CA VAL A 340 -7.98 3.83 4.94
C VAL A 340 -7.98 2.49 4.18
N ASP A 341 -9.06 2.28 3.41
CA ASP A 341 -9.35 1.11 2.58
C ASP A 341 -8.65 1.11 1.20
N HIS A 342 -7.87 2.14 0.88
CA HIS A 342 -7.13 2.20 -0.39
C HIS A 342 -5.77 1.50 -0.25
N PRO A 343 -5.54 0.39 -0.97
CA PRO A 343 -4.40 -0.48 -0.70
C PRO A 343 -3.02 0.07 -1.01
N LEU A 344 -2.94 1.17 -1.76
CA LEU A 344 -1.68 1.89 -1.98
C LEU A 344 -1.35 2.91 -0.88
N MET A 345 -2.28 3.19 0.04
CA MET A 345 -2.15 4.23 1.07
C MET A 345 -1.83 3.67 2.47
N ARG A 346 -1.75 2.34 2.64
CA ARG A 346 -1.58 1.68 3.94
C ARG A 346 -0.23 1.87 4.62
N ASP A 347 0.81 2.22 3.85
CA ASP A 347 2.18 2.42 4.35
C ASP A 347 2.65 3.88 4.22
N VAL A 348 1.73 4.82 3.98
CA VAL A 348 2.03 6.23 3.64
C VAL A 348 1.95 7.15 4.88
N PHE A 349 1.55 6.65 6.05
CA PHE A 349 1.43 7.42 7.29
C PHE A 349 2.21 6.80 8.46
#